data_AF-A0A366ZTU0-F1
#
_entry.id   AF-A0A366ZTU0-F1
#
_cell.length_a   1.000
_cell.length_b   1.000
_cell.length_c   1.000
_cell.angle_alpha   90.00
_cell.angle_beta   90.00
_cell.angle_gamma   90.00
#
_symmetry.space_group_name_H-M   'P 1'
#
loop_
_entity.id
_entity.type
_entity.pdbx_description
1 polymer ?
#
loop_
_entity_poly.entity_id
_entity_poly.type
_entity_poly.pdbx_seq_one_letter_code
_entity_poly.pdbx_strand_id
1 'polypeptide(L)' 'MSEGAEQATPLLRVVSGNPSAEELAALTVVVAALSQRRERRRPTPVGGWAAYGRMHRTPLLTGPGGWRVAGGPT' A
#
# COMPACT_ATOMS: atom_id res chain seq x y z
N MET A 1 36.96 -21.73 -5.02
CA MET A 1 36.22 -20.47 -5.23
C MET A 1 34.77 -20.85 -5.45
N SER A 2 34.02 -21.02 -4.37
CA SER A 2 32.58 -21.29 -4.44
C SER A 2 31.91 -20.10 -3.78
N GLU A 3 31.57 -19.12 -4.60
CA GLU A 3 30.71 -18.02 -4.20
C GLU A 3 29.30 -18.62 -4.12
N GLY A 4 28.93 -19.06 -2.92
CA GLY A 4 27.53 -19.32 -2.61
C GLY A 4 26.84 -17.99 -2.73
N ALA A 5 26.24 -17.73 -3.90
CA ALA A 5 25.31 -16.63 -4.06
C ALA A 5 24.28 -16.79 -2.96
N GLU A 6 24.32 -15.86 -2.00
CA GLU A 6 23.38 -15.72 -0.90
C GLU A 6 21.99 -16.01 -1.45
N GLN A 7 21.32 -17.06 -0.94
CA GLN A 7 20.02 -17.49 -1.45
C GLN A 7 18.98 -16.43 -1.13
N ALA A 8 18.96 -15.36 -1.91
CA ALA A 8 18.00 -14.29 -1.82
C ALA A 8 16.64 -14.87 -2.22
N THR A 9 15.65 -14.69 -1.36
CA THR A 9 14.26 -15.06 -1.65
C THR A 9 13.85 -14.38 -2.97
N PRO A 10 13.35 -15.14 -3.97
CA PRO A 10 13.03 -14.57 -5.27
C PRO A 10 11.93 -13.51 -5.14
N LEU A 11 12.12 -12.36 -5.80
CA LEU A 11 11.15 -11.25 -5.84
C LEU A 11 9.79 -11.68 -6.42
N LEU A 12 9.81 -12.55 -7.42
CA LEU A 12 8.63 -13.08 -8.10
C LEU A 12 8.85 -14.55 -8.46
N ARG A 13 7.81 -15.38 -8.29
CA ARG A 13 7.81 -16.80 -8.67
C ARG A 13 6.59 -17.12 -9.51
N VAL A 14 6.80 -17.70 -10.69
CA VAL A 14 5.73 -18.23 -11.53
C VAL A 14 5.34 -19.61 -10.98
N VAL A 15 4.10 -19.73 -10.49
CA VAL A 15 3.58 -20.99 -9.92
C VAL A 15 2.86 -21.83 -10.98
N SER A 16 2.42 -21.20 -12.07
CA SER A 16 1.70 -21.84 -13.18
C SER A 16 1.81 -21.02 -14.48
N GLY A 17 1.74 -21.69 -15.63
CA GLY A 17 1.82 -21.06 -16.96
C GLY A 17 3.25 -20.95 -17.50
N ASN A 18 3.40 -20.50 -18.74
CA ASN A 18 4.68 -20.25 -19.40
C ASN A 18 4.69 -18.83 -20.01
N PRO A 19 4.90 -17.79 -19.18
CA PRO A 19 4.90 -16.41 -19.68
C PRO A 19 6.05 -16.19 -20.66
N SER A 20 5.83 -15.30 -21.62
CA SER A 20 6.90 -14.87 -22.51
C SER A 20 7.94 -14.03 -21.75
N ALA A 21 9.12 -13.84 -22.35
CA ALA A 21 10.16 -13.00 -21.77
C ALA A 21 9.67 -11.55 -21.59
N GLU A 22 8.86 -11.06 -22.53
CA GLU A 22 8.27 -9.71 -22.52
C GLU A 22 7.27 -9.55 -21.38
N GLU A 23 6.41 -10.54 -21.13
CA GLU A 23 5.43 -10.51 -20.05
C GLU A 23 6.10 -10.52 -18.68
N LEU A 24 7.15 -11.33 -18.53
CA LEU A 24 7.92 -11.42 -17.30
C LEU A 24 8.71 -10.13 -17.03
N ALA A 25 9.25 -9.50 -18.07
CA ALA A 25 9.89 -8.19 -17.99
C ALA A 25 8.87 -7.10 -17.58
N ALA A 26 7.69 -7.08 -18.20
CA ALA A 26 6.63 -6.12 -17.87
C ALA A 26 6.21 -6.20 -16.41
N LEU A 27 5.98 -7.42 -15.89
CA LEU A 27 5.65 -7.63 -14.47
C LEU A 27 6.78 -7.19 -13.54
N THR A 28 8.03 -7.46 -13.90
CA THR A 28 9.19 -7.03 -13.10
C THR A 28 9.24 -5.51 -13.01
N VAL A 29 9.01 -4.79 -14.11
CA VAL A 29 8.98 -3.32 -14.13
C VAL A 29 7.85 -2.78 -13.24
N VAL A 30 6.65 -3.38 -13.30
CA VAL A 30 5.52 -2.97 -12.46
C VAL A 30 5.84 -3.17 -10.97
N VAL A 31 6.37 -4.33 -10.60
CA VAL A 31 6.72 -4.61 -9.20
C VAL A 31 7.84 -3.69 -8.71
N ALA A 32 8.86 -3.44 -9.54
CA ALA A 32 9.90 -2.47 -9.21
C ALA A 32 9.32 -1.06 -9.03
N ALA A 33 8.39 -0.64 -9.89
CA ALA A 33 7.73 0.67 -9.78
C ALA A 33 6.85 0.80 -8.53
N LEU A 34 6.18 -0.27 -8.10
CA LEU A 34 5.37 -0.29 -6.88
C LEU A 34 6.23 -0.39 -5.61
N SER A 35 7.37 -1.08 -5.69
CA SER A 35 8.32 -1.23 -4.58
C SER A 35 9.14 0.04 -4.34
N GLN A 36 9.27 0.90 -5.35
CA GLN A 36 9.86 2.22 -5.18
C GLN A 36 9.05 3.02 -4.16
N ARG A 37 9.69 3.33 -3.04
CA ARG A 37 9.14 4.18 -2.00
C ARG A 37 8.99 5.59 -2.56
N ARG A 38 7.82 5.90 -3.11
CA ARG A 38 7.48 7.27 -3.49
C ARG A 38 7.48 8.11 -2.22
N GLU A 39 8.11 9.27 -2.27
CA GLU A 39 7.95 10.33 -1.27
C GLU A 39 6.45 10.61 -1.16
N ARG A 40 5.79 10.02 -0.17
CA ARG A 40 4.40 10.34 0.10
C ARG A 40 4.40 11.76 0.60
N ARG A 41 4.10 12.72 -0.29
CA ARG A 41 3.72 14.05 0.12
C ARG A 41 2.42 13.89 0.89
N ARG A 42 2.54 13.79 2.22
CA ARG A 42 1.41 13.62 3.10
C ARG A 42 0.54 14.86 2.92
N PRO A 43 -0.70 14.75 2.43
CA PRO A 43 -1.66 15.83 2.64
C PRO A 43 -1.70 16.04 4.15
N THR A 44 -1.51 17.27 4.62
CA THR A 44 -1.58 17.55 6.06
C THR A 44 -2.90 16.99 6.57
N PRO A 45 -2.89 15.98 7.46
CA PRO A 45 -4.13 15.47 8.00
C PRO A 45 -4.75 16.59 8.80
N VAL A 46 -5.87 17.12 8.32
CA VAL A 46 -6.74 17.91 9.17
C VAL A 46 -7.41 16.89 10.08
N GLY A 47 -7.15 16.95 11.38
CA GLY A 47 -7.84 16.07 12.32
C GLY A 47 -9.35 16.20 12.15
N GLY A 48 -10.15 15.23 12.60
CA GLY A 48 -11.61 15.28 12.41
C GLY A 48 -12.30 16.56 12.92
N TRP A 49 -11.61 17.40 13.69
CA TRP A 49 -12.02 18.75 14.09
C TRP A 49 -12.04 19.79 12.95
N ALA A 50 -11.18 19.61 11.94
CA ALA A 50 -11.05 20.50 10.79
C ALA A 50 -11.67 19.91 9.50
N ALA A 51 -12.38 18.78 9.61
CA ALA A 51 -13.22 18.24 8.54
C ALA A 51 -14.54 19.03 8.45
N TYR A 52 -14.69 19.85 7.41
CA TYR A 52 -15.89 20.65 7.10
C TYR A 52 -17.21 19.84 7.14
N GLY A 53 -17.17 18.54 6.87
CA GLY A 53 -18.34 17.64 6.92
C GLY A 53 -18.98 17.50 8.31
N ARG A 54 -18.32 17.92 9.40
CA ARG A 54 -18.92 17.99 10.75
C ARG A 54 -19.60 19.34 11.07
N MET A 55 -19.53 20.33 10.17
CA MET A 55 -20.35 21.55 10.29
C MET A 55 -21.85 21.25 10.10
N HIS A 56 -22.17 20.11 9.48
CA HIS A 56 -23.50 19.50 9.55
C HIS A 56 -23.42 18.24 10.42
N ARG A 57 -24.39 18.06 11.31
CA ARG A 57 -24.36 17.01 12.33
C ARG A 57 -24.52 15.62 11.70
N THR A 58 -23.44 14.86 11.60
CA THR A 58 -23.48 13.41 11.30
C THR A 58 -23.78 12.62 12.57
N PRO A 59 -24.68 11.62 12.53
CA PRO A 59 -24.95 10.74 13.68
C PRO A 59 -23.71 9.90 14.04
N LEU A 60 -23.53 9.65 15.34
CA LEU A 60 -22.46 8.78 15.84
C LEU A 60 -22.71 7.35 15.38
N LEU A 61 -21.80 6.78 14.59
CA LEU A 61 -21.88 5.38 14.17
C LEU A 61 -21.57 4.46 15.35
N THR A 62 -22.59 3.77 15.84
CA THR A 62 -22.43 2.69 16.83
C THR A 62 -22.14 1.38 16.12
N GLY A 63 -21.00 0.75 16.40
CA GLY A 63 -20.62 -0.56 15.82
C GLY A 63 -19.10 -0.77 15.73
N PRO A 64 -18.62 -1.99 15.40
CA PRO A 64 -17.20 -2.29 15.25
C PRO A 64 -16.53 -1.35 14.23
N GLY A 65 -15.56 -0.56 14.70
CA GLY A 65 -14.87 0.47 13.92
C GLY A 65 -15.22 1.91 14.32
N GLY A 66 -16.38 2.15 14.95
CA GLY A 66 -16.81 3.51 15.35
C GLY A 66 -15.82 4.21 16.29
N TRP A 67 -15.18 3.47 17.19
CA TRP A 67 -14.13 3.98 18.08
C TRP A 67 -12.77 4.23 17.40
N ARG A 68 -12.50 3.60 16.24
CA ARG A 68 -11.23 3.81 15.50
C ARG A 68 -11.21 5.12 14.73
N VAL A 69 -12.37 5.63 14.34
CA VAL A 69 -12.54 6.90 13.60
C VAL A 69 -12.40 8.12 14.52
N ALA A 70 -12.41 7.95 15.84
CA ALA A 70 -12.31 9.04 16.82
C ALA A 70 -10.87 9.54 17.07
N GLY A 71 -9.85 8.72 16.81
CA GLY A 71 -8.45 9.03 17.13
C GLY A 71 -7.42 8.71 16.04
N GLY A 72 -7.82 8.09 14.93
CA GLY A 72 -6.96 7.88 13.76
C GLY A 72 -7.18 8.98 12.71
N PRO A 73 -6.21 9.23 11.79
CA PRO A 73 -6.42 10.18 10.70
C PRO A 73 -7.63 9.74 9.86
N THR A 74 -8.57 10.66 9.64
CA THR A 74 -9.60 10.54 8.61
C THR A 74 -9.00 10.79 7.24
#